data_AF-A0A2V9I4K4-F1
#
_entry.id   AF-A0A2V9I4K4-F1
#
_cell.length_a   1.000
_cell.length_b   1.000
_cell.length_c   1.000
_cell.angle_alpha   90.00
_cell.angle_beta   90.00
_cell.angle_gamma   90.00
#
_symmetry.space_group_name_H-M   'P 1'
#
loop_
_entity.id
_entity.type
_entity.pdbx_description
1 polymer ?
#
loop_
_entity_poly.entity_id
_entity_poly.type
_entity_poly.pdbx_seq_one_letter_code
_entity_poly.pdbx_strand_id
1 'polypeptide(L)' 'MTSTENVSPQGLRVTTVRRWQTGARVLVTFLRNGVRSEGRVAYCQRKESGDFAIGIELSGQLQAA' A
#
# COMPACT_ATOMS: atom_id res chain seq x y z
N MET A 1 -5.66 9.21 -8.05
CA MET A 1 -6.23 7.86 -8.15
C MET A 1 -5.26 6.88 -7.52
N THR A 2 -5.73 5.84 -6.83
CA THR A 2 -4.88 4.79 -6.27
C THR A 2 -5.34 3.46 -6.81
N SER A 3 -4.41 2.69 -7.38
CA SER A 3 -4.71 1.40 -8.02
C SER A 3 -3.79 0.33 -7.46
N THR A 4 -4.35 -0.84 -7.17
CA THR A 4 -3.58 -1.98 -6.67
C THR A 4 -3.03 -2.78 -7.84
N GLU A 5 -1.72 -3.03 -7.84
CA GLU A 5 -1.04 -3.80 -8.89
C GLU A 5 -0.84 -5.26 -8.46
N ASN A 6 -0.26 -5.49 -7.27
CA ASN A 6 0.02 -6.84 -6.74
C ASN A 6 -0.41 -6.94 -5.27
N VAL A 7 -0.96 -8.09 -4.85
CA VAL A 7 -1.38 -8.35 -3.47
C VAL A 7 -0.91 -9.73 -3.03
N SER A 8 -0.31 -9.81 -1.84
CA SER A 8 0.01 -11.05 -1.15
C SER A 8 -0.37 -10.94 0.34
N PRO A 9 -0.35 -12.04 1.11
CA PRO A 9 -0.55 -11.98 2.55
C PRO A 9 0.48 -11.12 3.30
N GLN A 10 1.69 -10.97 2.74
CA GLN A 10 2.79 -10.23 3.37
C GLN A 10 2.84 -8.76 2.96
N GLY A 11 2.17 -8.37 1.87
CA GLY A 11 2.32 -7.03 1.33
C GLY A 11 1.50 -6.75 0.08
N LEU A 12 1.55 -5.51 -0.38
CA LEU A 12 0.90 -5.07 -1.60
C LEU A 12 1.73 -4.01 -2.30
N ARG A 13 1.57 -3.95 -3.62
CA ARG A 13 2.08 -2.87 -4.46
C ARG A 13 0.90 -2.07 -4.98
N VAL A 14 0.93 -0.76 -4.76
CA VAL A 14 -0.08 0.17 -5.29
C VAL A 14 0.57 1.31 -6.06
N THR A 15 -0.12 1.81 -7.07
CA THR A 15 0.22 3.08 -7.73
C THR A 15 -0.56 4.20 -7.07
N THR A 16 0.10 5.34 -6.81
CA THR A 16 -0.47 6.53 -6.20
C THR A 16 0.12 7.80 -6.82
N VAL A 17 -0.65 8.88 -6.80
CA VAL A 17 -0.22 10.19 -7.35
C VAL A 17 0.72 10.96 -6.40
N ARG A 18 0.84 10.53 -5.14
CA ARG A 18 1.67 11.20 -4.13
C ARG A 18 2.89 10.36 -3.79
N ARG A 19 4.03 11.02 -3.56
CA ARG A 19 5.22 10.37 -3.02
C ARG A 19 5.00 9.98 -1.56
N TRP A 20 5.44 8.78 -1.19
CA TRP A 20 5.46 8.32 0.20
C TRP A 20 6.88 8.18 0.72
N GLN A 21 7.05 8.42 2.01
CA GLN A 21 8.33 8.21 2.68
C GLN A 21 8.50 6.73 3.00
N THR A 22 9.64 6.15 2.63
CA THR A 22 10.02 4.81 3.06
C THR A 22 10.02 4.74 4.58
N GLY A 23 9.34 3.74 5.13
CA GLY A 23 9.12 3.55 6.55
C GLY A 23 7.95 4.29 7.16
N ALA A 24 7.20 5.08 6.39
CA ALA A 24 5.93 5.63 6.85
C ALA A 24 4.94 4.50 7.20
N ARG A 25 4.24 4.64 8.32
CA ARG A 25 3.12 3.77 8.69
C ARG A 25 1.90 4.16 7.87
N VAL A 26 1.20 3.16 7.36
CA VAL A 26 0.02 3.33 6.51
C VAL A 26 -1.10 2.42 6.97
N LEU A 27 -2.34 2.86 6.76
CA LEU A 27 -3.52 2.03 6.93
C LEU A 27 -4.05 1.66 5.54
N VAL A 28 -4.06 0.37 5.23
CA VAL A 28 -4.54 -0.16 3.97
C VAL A 28 -5.99 -0.59 4.15
N THR A 29 -6.90 -0.01 3.37
CA THR A 29 -8.31 -0.42 3.35
C THR A 29 -8.56 -1.26 2.11
N PHE A 30 -8.89 -2.53 2.32
CA PHE A 30 -9.27 -3.44 1.25
C PHE A 30 -10.74 -3.21 0.87
N LEU A 31 -10.97 -2.53 -0.26
CA LEU A 31 -12.31 -2.10 -0.68
C LEU A 31 -13.30 -3.27 -0.89
N ARG A 32 -12.80 -4.48 -1.19
CA ARG A 32 -13.65 -5.66 -1.45
C ARG A 32 -14.40 -6.13 -0.21
N ASN A 33 -13.79 -6.04 0.97
CA ASN A 33 -14.31 -6.62 2.21
C ASN A 33 -14.35 -5.62 3.38
N GLY A 34 -13.98 -4.35 3.14
CA GLY A 34 -13.93 -3.31 4.17
C GLY A 34 -12.83 -3.49 5.21
N VAL A 35 -11.99 -4.53 5.05
CA VAL A 35 -10.97 -4.88 6.03
C VAL A 35 -9.85 -3.87 6.01
N ARG A 36 -9.34 -3.54 7.20
CA ARG A 36 -8.21 -2.64 7.38
C ARG A 36 -7.00 -3.40 7.92
N SER A 37 -5.84 -3.08 7.38
CA SER A 37 -4.57 -3.63 7.86
C SER A 37 -3.53 -2.53 7.93
N GLU A 38 -2.76 -2.53 9.01
CA GLU A 38 -1.63 -1.63 9.17
C GLU A 38 -0.44 -2.14 8.37
N GLY A 39 0.33 -1.23 7.81
CA GLY A 39 1.55 -1.58 7.09
C GLY A 39 2.60 -0.50 7.14
N ARG A 40 3.73 -0.80 6.51
CA ARG A 40 4.87 0.10 6.38
C ARG A 40 5.27 0.21 4.92
N VAL A 41 5.58 1.43 4.47
CA VAL A 41 6.11 1.63 3.11
C VAL A 41 7.51 1.03 3.04
N ALA A 42 7.67 -0.05 2.28
CA ALA A 42 8.95 -0.71 2.04
C ALA A 42 9.77 0.02 0.97
N TYR A 43 9.11 0.53 -0.07
CA TYR A 43 9.74 1.37 -1.09
C TYR A 43 8.75 2.34 -1.74
N CYS A 44 9.28 3.40 -2.35
CA CYS A 44 8.54 4.34 -3.18
C CYS A 44 9.35 4.69 -4.43
N GLN A 45 8.84 4.32 -5.60
CA GLN A 45 9.49 4.49 -6.90
C GLN A 45 8.64 5.39 -7.81
N ARG A 46 9.25 6.39 -8.45
CA ARG A 46 8.58 7.19 -9.49
C ARG A 46 8.52 6.39 -10.79
N LYS A 47 7.33 6.30 -11.39
CA LYS A 47 7.07 5.68 -12.70
C LYS A 47 7.29 6.71 -13.81
N GLU A 48 7.51 6.25 -15.03
CA GLU A 48 7.58 7.10 -16.22
C GLU A 48 6.30 7.91 -16.45
N SER A 49 5.14 7.38 -16.05
CA SER A 49 3.85 8.08 -16.08
C SER A 49 3.78 9.31 -15.18
N GLY A 50 4.76 9.51 -14.30
CA GLY A 50 4.79 10.56 -13.29
C GLY A 50 4.21 10.15 -11.94
N ASP A 51 3.45 9.06 -11.87
CA ASP A 51 2.92 8.49 -10.63
C ASP A 51 4.01 7.76 -9.82
N PHE A 52 3.64 7.26 -8.64
CA PHE A 52 4.52 6.51 -7.76
C PHE A 52 4.00 5.08 -7.56
N ALA A 53 4.85 4.10 -7.80
CA ALA A 53 4.66 2.74 -7.32
C ALA A 53 5.20 2.65 -5.88
N ILE A 54 4.35 2.22 -4.94
CA ILE A 54 4.73 2.01 -3.56
C ILE A 54 4.54 0.54 -3.19
N GLY A 55 5.56 -0.03 -2.55
CA GLY A 55 5.46 -1.32 -1.89
C GLY A 55 5.14 -1.12 -0.42
N ILE A 56 4.14 -1.83 0.08
CA ILE A 56 3.72 -1.81 1.47
C ILE A 56 3.86 -3.22 2.02
N GLU A 57 4.59 -3.35 3.12
CA GLU A 57 4.63 -4.55 3.94
C GLU A 57 3.47 -4.48 4.94
N LEU A 58 2.66 -5.53 4.97
CA LEU A 58 1.52 -5.63 5.89
C LEU A 58 1.99 -6.18 7.23
N SER A 59 1.44 -5.60 8.29
CA SER A 59 1.54 -6.13 9.64
C SER A 59 0.50 -7.24 9.76
N GLY A 60 0.87 -8.41 10.29
CA GLY A 60 -0.01 -9.59 10.35
C GLY A 60 -1.33 -9.43 11.15
N GLN A 61 -1.61 -8.24 11.71
CA GLN A 61 -2.89 -7.93 12.35
C GLN A 61 -3.89 -7.38 11.33
N LEU A 62 -4.86 -8.24 11.01
CA LEU A 62 -6.11 -7.87 10.37
C LEU A 62 -7.03 -7.27 11.43
N GLN A 63 -7.43 -6.00 11.30
CA GLN A 63 -8.48 -5.46 12.15
C GLN A 63 -9.82 -5.58 11.40
N ALA A 64 -10.76 -6.31 12.01
CA ALA A 64 -12.15 -6.29 11.56
C ALA A 64 -12.72 -4.88 11.86
N ALA A 65 -13.37 -4.30 10.85
CA ALA A 65 -14.02 -2.99 10.95
C ALA A 65 -15.26 -3.06 11.84
#